data_AF-A0A7M7MM16-F1
#
_entry.id   AF-A0A7M7MM16-F1
#
_cell.length_a   1.000
_cell.length_b   1.000
_cell.length_c   1.000
_cell.angle_alpha   90.00
_cell.angle_beta   90.00
_cell.angle_gamma   90.00
#
_symmetry.space_group_name_H-M   'P 1'
#
loop_
_entity.id
_entity.type
_entity.pdbx_description
1 polymer ?
#
loop_
_entity_poly.entity_id
_entity_poly.type
_entity_poly.pdbx_seq_one_letter_code
_entity_poly.pdbx_strand_id
1 'polypeptide(L)'
;MLFIRYLPRDLSSAYLVGSPTTEKYRVYASISFAVLLLGIGVPLWWHTTAVPRVPLPYDGIEQLSNLEINIKTKLIILALSRDRAELLVHDIKEAFKNASICQVEIIYRVISNTFAFTHHQLEKIASNFDVDVGQLLLFETTNLNNAVLVGSERTIYFSTETTSSTLIQILSEWMLHENSLALTKNALTEPTLYSLDEKNRRRFPASSAYDILITVVNPDPEKLKIDWNLREMVEEYVEPFLDEVSILSNFSVKSQWLYLLPLDVTPKRVPDSSPLGRHFALSEDVLPQLITPLEKKLASQVSLRSTINFVIYVVPCDNAPLYIYTRSGHRSKINANVEAFLSPRWGGVILINPPVETCMTVKSDELVTIVPEQTIVVGTFLTQLKLLLGIPEPKFLNGVTIVPLPGLKLHNWEVDALLRVRTIEQLTSAKLTLQSLARLLQEIGNIVITDIVGNRIKTALSLVEKSAQQLTQGDLATGFLLSKEAFITAEAAFSDPTLFALLYFPADQKYAVYTPLFLPTMVPVLLSLKSIYRYYFVRK
;
A
#
# COMPACT_ATOMS: atom_id res chain seq x y z
N MET A 1 -62.39 2.00 -53.35
CA MET A 1 -62.52 3.34 -53.96
C MET A 1 -61.54 3.37 -55.14
N LEU A 2 -61.96 2.86 -56.31
CA LEU A 2 -62.25 3.64 -57.53
C LEU A 2 -61.02 4.46 -57.98
N PHE A 3 -60.30 4.10 -59.04
CA PHE A 3 -60.76 4.19 -60.44
C PHE A 3 -60.05 3.19 -61.39
N ILE A 4 -60.83 2.72 -62.37
CA ILE A 4 -60.46 1.94 -63.57
C ILE A 4 -60.84 2.79 -64.81
N ARG A 5 -60.19 2.54 -65.98
CA ARG A 5 -60.49 2.92 -67.40
C ARG A 5 -59.90 4.27 -67.91
N TYR A 6 -59.37 4.45 -69.13
CA TYR A 6 -59.50 3.74 -70.43
C TYR A 6 -58.42 4.20 -71.49
N LEU A 7 -57.97 3.25 -72.35
CA LEU A 7 -57.40 3.36 -73.75
C LEU A 7 -55.98 3.97 -74.02
N PRO A 8 -55.28 3.59 -75.14
CA PRO A 8 -54.99 2.24 -75.66
C PRO A 8 -53.54 2.04 -76.22
N ARG A 9 -53.30 0.81 -76.70
CA ARG A 9 -52.13 0.27 -77.43
C ARG A 9 -51.62 1.12 -78.61
N ASP A 10 -50.33 0.88 -78.87
CA ASP A 10 -49.55 1.12 -80.09
C ASP A 10 -48.97 2.50 -80.35
N LEU A 11 -47.69 2.66 -79.97
CA LEU A 11 -46.67 3.20 -80.87
C LEU A 11 -45.32 2.57 -80.48
N SER A 12 -44.91 1.63 -81.32
CA SER A 12 -43.54 1.14 -81.41
C SER A 12 -42.54 2.28 -81.61
N SER A 13 -41.29 2.01 -81.20
CA SER A 13 -40.06 2.70 -81.59
C SER A 13 -39.65 3.94 -80.76
N ALA A 14 -38.76 3.71 -79.79
CA ALA A 14 -37.53 4.47 -79.67
C ALA A 14 -36.52 3.68 -78.81
N TYR A 15 -35.64 2.98 -79.52
CA TYR A 15 -34.36 2.47 -79.06
C TYR A 15 -33.58 3.53 -78.27
N LEU A 16 -33.05 3.15 -77.10
CA LEU A 16 -31.70 3.56 -76.68
C LEU A 16 -30.94 2.31 -76.20
N VAL A 17 -30.58 1.48 -77.19
CA VAL A 17 -29.46 0.55 -77.08
C VAL A 17 -28.19 1.40 -76.98
N GLY A 18 -27.53 1.39 -75.83
CA GLY A 18 -26.28 2.12 -75.63
C GLY A 18 -25.19 1.60 -76.56
N SER A 19 -24.45 2.51 -77.21
CA SER A 19 -23.35 2.19 -78.13
C SER A 19 -22.20 1.41 -77.43
N PRO A 20 -21.40 0.61 -78.17
CA PRO A 20 -20.26 -0.14 -77.60
C PRO A 20 -19.16 0.76 -77.00
N THR A 21 -19.08 2.03 -77.39
CA THR A 21 -18.21 3.02 -76.74
C THR A 21 -18.71 3.37 -75.33
N THR A 22 -20.02 3.46 -75.13
CA THR A 22 -20.67 3.72 -73.83
C THR A 22 -20.40 2.58 -72.83
N GLU A 23 -20.33 1.33 -73.30
CA GLU A 23 -20.01 0.17 -72.46
C GLU A 23 -18.57 0.23 -71.90
N LYS A 24 -17.59 0.61 -72.72
CA LYS A 24 -16.19 0.81 -72.28
C LYS A 24 -16.08 1.92 -71.23
N TYR A 25 -16.71 3.07 -71.45
CA TYR A 25 -16.70 4.17 -70.47
C TYR A 25 -17.36 3.77 -69.15
N ARG A 26 -18.43 2.96 -69.16
CA ARG A 26 -19.07 2.43 -67.95
C ARG A 26 -18.14 1.49 -67.15
N VAL A 27 -17.38 0.64 -67.82
CA VAL A 27 -16.39 -0.25 -67.19
C VAL A 27 -15.24 0.58 -66.61
N TYR A 28 -14.69 1.55 -67.35
CA TYR A 28 -13.64 2.43 -66.83
C TYR A 28 -14.11 3.30 -65.65
N ALA A 29 -15.35 3.82 -65.69
CA ALA A 29 -15.93 4.56 -64.58
C ALA A 29 -16.10 3.66 -63.33
N SER A 30 -16.52 2.41 -63.52
CA SER A 30 -16.66 1.43 -62.42
C SER A 30 -15.31 1.06 -61.82
N ILE A 31 -14.26 0.91 -62.64
CA ILE A 31 -12.88 0.68 -62.16
C ILE A 31 -12.38 1.89 -61.38
N SER A 32 -12.55 3.11 -61.90
CA SER A 32 -12.14 4.34 -61.20
C SER A 32 -12.84 4.48 -59.85
N PHE A 33 -14.14 4.21 -59.79
CA PHE A 33 -14.91 4.26 -58.55
C PHE A 33 -14.46 3.18 -57.55
N ALA A 34 -14.20 1.96 -58.00
CA ALA A 34 -13.70 0.88 -57.14
C ALA A 34 -12.29 1.19 -56.59
N VAL A 35 -11.40 1.74 -57.41
CA VAL A 35 -10.05 2.17 -56.98
C VAL A 35 -10.14 3.29 -55.95
N LEU A 36 -11.01 4.28 -56.15
CA LEU A 36 -11.18 5.36 -55.20
C LEU A 36 -11.75 4.85 -53.86
N LEU A 37 -12.80 4.03 -53.91
CA LEU A 37 -13.45 3.56 -52.68
C LEU A 37 -12.61 2.54 -51.92
N LEU A 38 -12.03 1.55 -52.60
CA LEU A 38 -11.22 0.52 -51.93
C LEU A 38 -9.79 1.00 -51.64
N GLY A 39 -9.20 1.81 -52.52
CA GLY A 39 -7.83 2.29 -52.38
C GLY A 39 -7.68 3.51 -51.48
N ILE A 40 -8.70 4.37 -51.39
CA ILE A 40 -8.66 5.60 -50.57
C ILE A 40 -9.75 5.57 -49.49
N GLY A 41 -11.00 5.26 -49.86
CA GLY A 41 -12.14 5.31 -48.94
C GLY A 41 -12.01 4.35 -47.75
N VAL A 42 -11.70 3.08 -47.99
CA VAL A 42 -11.55 2.06 -46.94
C VAL A 42 -10.34 2.37 -46.03
N PRO A 43 -9.13 2.67 -46.54
CA PRO A 43 -8.00 3.05 -45.69
C PRO A 43 -8.25 4.33 -44.88
N LEU A 44 -8.86 5.34 -45.49
CA LEU A 44 -9.20 6.59 -44.80
C LEU A 44 -10.22 6.32 -43.69
N TRP A 45 -11.28 5.56 -43.96
CA TRP A 45 -12.27 5.19 -42.95
C TRP A 45 -11.64 4.38 -41.81
N TRP A 46 -10.77 3.42 -42.12
CA TRP A 46 -10.06 2.65 -41.10
C TRP A 46 -9.21 3.58 -40.22
N HIS A 47 -8.46 4.50 -40.84
CA HIS A 47 -7.61 5.44 -40.13
C HIS A 47 -8.41 6.44 -39.27
N THR A 48 -9.48 7.03 -39.80
CA THR A 48 -10.29 8.03 -39.08
C THR A 48 -11.19 7.42 -38.01
N THR A 49 -11.44 6.10 -38.06
CA THR A 49 -12.28 5.40 -37.08
C THR A 49 -11.50 4.44 -36.17
N ALA A 50 -10.18 4.35 -36.35
CA ALA A 50 -9.31 3.63 -35.43
C ALA A 50 -9.26 4.36 -34.09
N VAL A 51 -9.30 3.60 -33.01
CA VAL A 51 -9.12 4.14 -31.66
C VAL A 51 -7.65 4.57 -31.51
N PRO A 52 -7.34 5.79 -31.05
CA PRO A 52 -5.97 6.22 -30.83
C PRO A 52 -5.34 5.38 -29.71
N ARG A 53 -4.20 4.74 -30.02
CA ARG A 53 -3.45 3.90 -29.08
C ARG A 53 -1.96 4.12 -29.23
N VAL A 54 -1.33 4.62 -28.18
CA VAL A 54 0.12 4.76 -28.10
C VAL A 54 0.78 3.38 -27.92
N PRO A 55 1.92 3.11 -28.59
CA PRO A 55 2.64 1.85 -28.40
C PRO A 55 3.21 1.74 -26.98
N LEU A 56 2.96 0.59 -26.36
CA LEU A 56 3.38 0.27 -25.00
C LEU A 56 4.54 -0.75 -25.00
N PRO A 57 5.43 -0.71 -23.99
CA PRO A 57 6.55 -1.63 -23.85
C PRO A 57 6.10 -2.99 -23.27
N TYR A 58 5.28 -3.73 -24.02
CA TYR A 58 4.73 -5.02 -23.55
C TYR A 58 5.83 -6.03 -23.18
N ASP A 59 6.86 -6.15 -24.02
CA ASP A 59 7.99 -7.07 -23.77
C ASP A 59 8.71 -6.75 -22.46
N GLY A 60 8.89 -5.46 -22.14
CA GLY A 60 9.50 -5.03 -20.89
C GLY A 60 8.62 -5.33 -19.68
N ILE A 61 7.30 -5.15 -19.79
CA ILE A 61 6.34 -5.51 -18.73
C ILE A 61 6.30 -7.03 -18.51
N GLU A 62 6.38 -7.82 -19.59
CA GLU A 62 6.45 -9.28 -19.48
C GLU A 62 7.73 -9.73 -18.77
N GLN A 63 8.88 -9.11 -19.08
CA GLN A 63 10.16 -9.38 -18.42
C GLN A 63 10.16 -9.08 -16.92
N LEU A 64 9.27 -8.20 -16.42
CA LEU A 64 9.12 -7.96 -14.98
C LEU A 64 8.77 -9.24 -14.22
N SER A 65 8.08 -10.21 -14.82
CA SER A 65 7.80 -11.50 -14.17
C SER A 65 9.06 -12.20 -13.67
N ASN A 66 10.17 -12.06 -14.41
CA ASN A 66 11.47 -12.66 -14.11
C ASN A 66 12.39 -11.76 -13.26
N LEU A 67 11.99 -10.51 -13.01
CA LEU A 67 12.80 -9.58 -12.23
C LEU A 67 12.74 -9.94 -10.73
N GLU A 68 13.80 -10.54 -10.22
CA GLU A 68 13.97 -10.80 -8.78
C GLU A 68 14.29 -9.50 -8.03
N ILE A 69 13.55 -9.24 -6.95
CA ILE A 69 13.76 -8.08 -6.09
C ILE A 69 14.65 -8.50 -4.93
N ASN A 70 15.94 -8.21 -5.05
CA ASN A 70 16.96 -8.51 -4.05
C ASN A 70 17.46 -7.21 -3.40
N ILE A 71 17.57 -7.22 -2.06
CA ILE A 71 18.05 -6.08 -1.28
C ILE A 71 19.42 -6.41 -0.72
N LYS A 72 20.47 -5.79 -1.27
CA LYS A 72 21.82 -5.94 -0.76
C LYS A 72 21.98 -5.13 0.53
N THR A 73 22.42 -5.77 1.60
CA THR A 73 22.68 -5.15 2.91
C THR A 73 24.14 -5.34 3.24
N LYS A 74 24.85 -4.23 3.49
CA LYS A 74 26.25 -4.25 3.90
C LYS A 74 26.37 -4.31 5.42
N LEU A 75 27.05 -5.32 5.92
CA LEU A 75 27.38 -5.50 7.33
C LEU A 75 28.86 -5.21 7.55
N ILE A 76 29.16 -4.34 8.49
CA ILE A 76 30.52 -4.02 8.92
C ILE A 76 30.73 -4.69 10.27
N ILE A 77 31.63 -5.66 10.35
CA ILE A 77 31.95 -6.37 11.60
C ILE A 77 33.30 -5.85 12.12
N LEU A 78 33.29 -5.31 13.32
CA LEU A 78 34.47 -4.89 14.05
C LEU A 78 34.72 -5.89 15.17
N ALA A 79 35.77 -6.70 15.03
CA ALA A 79 36.11 -7.75 15.98
C ALA A 79 37.48 -7.53 16.61
N LEU A 80 37.70 -8.06 17.80
CA LEU A 80 38.96 -7.97 18.54
C LEU A 80 40.04 -8.92 18.01
N SER A 81 39.64 -10.01 17.35
CA SER A 81 40.55 -10.96 16.72
C SER A 81 40.11 -11.34 15.32
N ARG A 82 41.08 -11.74 14.50
CA ARG A 82 40.84 -12.15 13.12
C ARG A 82 40.03 -13.44 13.05
N ASP A 83 40.37 -14.43 13.85
CA ASP A 83 39.69 -15.74 13.87
C ASP A 83 38.21 -15.57 14.22
N ARG A 84 37.91 -14.67 15.16
CA ARG A 84 36.54 -14.35 15.56
C ARG A 84 35.76 -13.69 14.43
N ALA A 85 36.36 -12.70 13.74
CA ALA A 85 35.74 -12.07 12.60
C ALA A 85 35.44 -13.08 11.47
N GLU A 86 36.41 -13.93 11.13
CA GLU A 86 36.27 -14.91 10.05
C GLU A 86 35.18 -15.95 10.38
N LEU A 87 35.08 -16.40 11.64
CA LEU A 87 34.01 -17.27 12.11
C LEU A 87 32.63 -16.60 11.99
N LEU A 88 32.49 -15.35 12.47
CA LEU A 88 31.22 -14.61 12.36
C LEU A 88 30.81 -14.38 10.90
N VAL A 89 31.77 -14.04 10.04
CA VAL A 89 31.53 -13.86 8.59
C VAL A 89 31.03 -15.16 7.97
N HIS A 90 31.66 -16.29 8.30
CA HIS A 90 31.26 -17.60 7.78
C HIS A 90 29.83 -17.95 8.22
N ASP A 91 29.56 -17.87 9.53
CA ASP A 91 28.27 -18.28 10.10
C ASP A 91 27.11 -17.40 9.60
N ILE A 92 27.32 -16.07 9.54
CA ILE A 92 26.30 -15.15 9.03
C ILE A 92 26.09 -15.39 7.53
N LYS A 93 27.14 -15.59 6.73
CA LYS A 93 26.98 -15.89 5.29
C LYS A 93 26.22 -17.19 5.07
N GLU A 94 26.51 -18.24 5.83
CA GLU A 94 25.80 -19.51 5.69
C GLU A 94 24.33 -19.39 6.12
N ALA A 95 24.04 -18.64 7.18
CA ALA A 95 22.66 -18.40 7.62
C ALA A 95 21.81 -17.64 6.59
N PHE A 96 22.40 -16.68 5.87
CA PHE A 96 21.70 -15.88 4.86
C PHE A 96 21.87 -16.40 3.42
N LYS A 97 22.54 -17.54 3.21
CA LYS A 97 22.76 -18.13 1.88
C LYS A 97 21.48 -18.50 1.15
N ASN A 98 20.47 -18.93 1.90
CA ASN A 98 19.15 -19.32 1.38
C ASN A 98 18.11 -18.20 1.50
N ALA A 99 18.52 -16.99 1.91
CA ALA A 99 17.63 -15.84 1.95
C ALA A 99 17.20 -15.51 0.52
N SER A 100 15.89 -15.29 0.34
CA SER A 100 15.30 -15.11 -0.99
C SER A 100 15.25 -13.64 -1.41
N ILE A 101 15.44 -12.72 -0.46
CA ILE A 101 15.33 -11.28 -0.70
C ILE A 101 16.58 -10.55 -0.18
N CYS A 102 16.97 -10.77 1.08
CA CYS A 102 18.15 -10.09 1.64
C CYS A 102 19.46 -10.76 1.19
N GLN A 103 20.31 -10.00 0.50
CA GLN A 103 21.68 -10.42 0.17
C GLN A 103 22.68 -9.70 1.07
N VAL A 104 23.46 -10.46 1.84
CA VAL A 104 24.34 -9.88 2.84
C VAL A 104 25.77 -9.78 2.32
N GLU A 105 26.31 -8.56 2.25
CA GLU A 105 27.73 -8.31 2.00
C GLU A 105 28.42 -7.98 3.31
N ILE A 106 29.42 -8.78 3.70
CA ILE A 106 30.08 -8.62 5.00
C ILE A 106 31.52 -8.15 4.79
N ILE A 107 31.86 -7.04 5.42
CA ILE A 107 33.23 -6.53 5.53
C ILE A 107 33.61 -6.58 7.00
N TYR A 108 34.78 -7.13 7.33
CA TYR A 108 35.27 -7.14 8.70
C TYR A 108 36.53 -6.29 8.85
N ARG A 109 36.75 -5.75 10.05
CA ARG A 109 38.00 -5.09 10.46
C ARG A 109 38.38 -5.55 11.85
N VAL A 110 39.67 -5.75 12.07
CA VAL A 110 40.21 -6.08 13.38
C VAL A 110 40.56 -4.78 14.10
N ILE A 111 40.06 -4.63 15.32
CA ILE A 111 40.26 -3.45 16.16
C ILE A 111 41.08 -3.80 17.40
N SER A 112 41.88 -2.85 17.88
CA SER A 112 42.53 -2.98 19.19
C SER A 112 41.52 -2.79 20.31
N ASN A 113 41.74 -3.46 21.44
CA ASN A 113 40.79 -3.54 22.56
C ASN A 113 40.30 -2.15 23.01
N THR A 114 39.04 -1.83 22.72
CA THR A 114 38.41 -0.57 23.14
C THR A 114 37.70 -0.77 24.47
N PHE A 115 38.28 -0.24 25.54
CA PHE A 115 37.64 -0.20 26.86
C PHE A 115 36.57 0.91 26.87
N ALA A 116 35.36 0.57 26.45
CA ALA A 116 34.20 1.44 26.62
C ALA A 116 33.28 0.85 27.69
N PHE A 117 33.03 1.63 28.74
CA PHE A 117 32.23 1.19 29.90
C PHE A 117 30.79 1.71 29.85
N THR A 118 30.52 2.65 28.94
CA THR A 118 29.21 3.31 28.82
C THR A 118 28.74 3.32 27.37
N HIS A 119 27.43 3.27 27.19
CA HIS A 119 26.78 3.33 25.89
C HIS A 119 27.18 4.58 25.08
N HIS A 120 27.21 5.77 25.71
CA HIS A 120 27.63 7.01 25.04
C HIS A 120 29.07 6.96 24.49
N GLN A 121 29.99 6.25 25.16
CA GLN A 121 31.35 6.04 24.63
C GLN A 121 31.34 5.11 23.42
N LEU A 122 30.52 4.06 23.45
CA LEU A 122 30.35 3.13 22.34
C LEU A 122 29.75 3.83 21.11
N GLU A 123 28.77 4.71 21.29
CA GLU A 123 28.19 5.50 20.19
C GLU A 123 29.21 6.47 19.60
N LYS A 124 29.99 7.17 20.43
CA LYS A 124 31.03 8.08 19.96
C LYS A 124 32.13 7.37 19.15
N ILE A 125 32.43 6.11 19.47
CA ILE A 125 33.38 5.31 18.69
C ILE A 125 32.72 4.86 17.39
N ALA A 126 31.47 4.40 17.46
CA ALA A 126 30.71 3.96 16.30
C ALA A 126 30.48 5.10 15.28
N SER A 127 30.32 6.35 15.73
CA SER A 127 30.14 7.51 14.85
C SER A 127 31.36 7.83 13.98
N ASN A 128 32.53 7.26 14.27
CA ASN A 128 33.71 7.38 13.38
C ASN A 128 33.59 6.48 12.15
N PHE A 129 32.66 5.52 12.16
CA PHE A 129 32.35 4.68 11.02
C PHE A 129 31.14 5.29 10.32
N ASP A 130 31.32 5.62 9.06
CA ASP A 130 30.23 6.08 8.21
C ASP A 130 29.34 4.89 7.87
N VAL A 131 28.10 4.91 8.37
CA VAL A 131 27.11 3.83 8.21
C VAL A 131 25.88 4.42 7.54
N ASP A 132 25.78 4.22 6.23
CA ASP A 132 24.67 4.71 5.42
C ASP A 132 23.35 3.97 5.73
N VAL A 133 22.24 4.53 5.23
CA VAL A 133 20.90 3.91 5.30
C VAL A 133 20.92 2.50 4.71
N GLY A 134 20.46 1.52 5.47
CA GLY A 134 20.45 0.12 5.09
C GLY A 134 21.73 -0.65 5.41
N GLN A 135 22.80 0.01 5.86
CA GLN A 135 24.01 -0.65 6.37
C GLN A 135 23.89 -0.90 7.88
N LEU A 136 24.63 -1.88 8.40
CA LEU A 136 24.68 -2.16 9.84
C LEU A 136 26.12 -2.37 10.31
N LEU A 137 26.40 -1.89 11.52
CA LEU A 137 27.70 -2.02 12.18
C LEU A 137 27.58 -2.96 13.40
N LEU A 138 28.32 -4.05 13.38
CA LEU A 138 28.46 -4.96 14.51
C LEU A 138 29.80 -4.66 15.20
N PHE A 139 29.77 -4.24 16.47
CA PHE A 139 30.94 -3.83 17.24
C PHE A 139 31.17 -4.74 18.44
N GLU A 140 32.28 -5.46 18.43
CA GLU A 140 32.72 -6.29 19.55
C GLU A 140 33.32 -5.41 20.66
N THR A 141 32.92 -5.65 21.90
CA THR A 141 33.46 -4.96 23.08
C THR A 141 33.62 -5.91 24.26
N THR A 142 34.57 -5.61 25.14
CA THR A 142 34.91 -6.46 26.31
C THR A 142 34.05 -6.16 27.54
N ASN A 143 33.49 -4.95 27.65
CA ASN A 143 32.77 -4.50 28.85
C ASN A 143 31.31 -4.21 28.56
N LEU A 144 30.53 -5.28 28.40
CA LEU A 144 29.09 -5.22 28.14
C LEU A 144 28.34 -5.94 29.28
N ASN A 145 27.34 -5.25 29.88
CA ASN A 145 26.55 -5.82 30.98
C ASN A 145 25.72 -7.04 30.55
N ASN A 146 25.29 -7.07 29.30
CA ASN A 146 24.52 -8.14 28.68
C ASN A 146 25.28 -8.67 27.46
N ALA A 147 24.93 -9.84 26.95
CA ALA A 147 25.58 -10.40 25.76
C ALA A 147 25.53 -9.45 24.56
N VAL A 148 24.36 -8.85 24.30
CA VAL A 148 24.17 -7.91 23.19
C VAL A 148 23.42 -6.65 23.63
N LEU A 149 23.89 -5.50 23.17
CA LEU A 149 23.23 -4.20 23.28
C LEU A 149 22.97 -3.65 21.86
N VAL A 150 21.71 -3.51 21.48
CA VAL A 150 21.30 -2.88 20.23
C VAL A 150 21.22 -1.37 20.45
N GLY A 151 21.97 -0.61 19.64
CA GLY A 151 22.05 0.84 19.72
C GLY A 151 20.79 1.56 19.22
N SER A 152 20.76 2.88 19.45
CA SER A 152 19.78 3.80 18.88
C SER A 152 19.89 3.90 17.35
N GLU A 153 21.13 3.83 16.88
CA GLU A 153 21.55 3.93 15.48
C GLU A 153 21.62 2.55 14.80
N ARG A 154 22.28 2.46 13.65
CA ARG A 154 22.49 1.23 12.87
C ARG A 154 23.57 0.31 13.48
N THR A 155 23.66 0.24 14.80
CA THR A 155 24.77 -0.38 15.52
C THR A 155 24.31 -1.49 16.47
N ILE A 156 25.07 -2.59 16.50
CA ILE A 156 24.87 -3.72 17.40
C ILE A 156 26.18 -3.93 18.16
N TYR A 157 26.14 -3.77 19.48
CA TYR A 157 27.26 -4.00 20.36
C TYR A 157 27.17 -5.41 20.94
N PHE A 158 28.24 -6.21 20.84
CA PHE A 158 28.22 -7.57 21.34
C PHE A 158 29.47 -7.91 22.16
N SER A 159 29.30 -8.77 23.16
CA SER A 159 30.39 -9.21 24.04
C SER A 159 31.24 -10.30 23.37
N THR A 160 32.46 -10.48 23.87
CA THR A 160 33.37 -11.57 23.45
C THR A 160 32.78 -12.97 23.67
N GLU A 161 31.82 -13.12 24.59
CA GLU A 161 31.17 -14.39 24.92
C GLU A 161 29.93 -14.68 24.06
N THR A 162 29.47 -13.70 23.28
CA THR A 162 28.24 -13.83 22.47
C THR A 162 28.39 -14.96 21.44
N THR A 163 27.33 -15.69 21.11
CA THR A 163 27.39 -16.70 20.03
C THR A 163 26.97 -16.11 18.69
N SER A 164 27.47 -16.68 17.58
CA SER A 164 27.05 -16.29 16.23
C SER A 164 25.53 -16.45 16.04
N SER A 165 24.94 -17.48 16.67
CA SER A 165 23.50 -17.75 16.60
C SER A 165 22.63 -16.64 17.16
N THR A 166 23.02 -16.03 18.29
CA THR A 166 22.30 -14.88 18.87
C THR A 166 22.35 -13.68 17.93
N LEU A 167 23.50 -13.41 17.31
CA LEU A 167 23.64 -12.31 16.35
C LEU A 167 22.81 -12.56 15.08
N ILE A 168 22.83 -13.79 14.54
CA ILE A 168 22.00 -14.18 13.40
C ILE A 168 20.51 -14.03 13.73
N GLN A 169 20.09 -14.40 14.94
CA GLN A 169 18.69 -14.25 15.36
C GLN A 169 18.27 -12.78 15.42
N ILE A 170 19.10 -11.90 15.98
CA ILE A 170 18.84 -10.45 16.00
C ILE A 170 18.77 -9.89 14.58
N LEU A 171 19.75 -10.23 13.72
CA LEU A 171 19.78 -9.76 12.34
C LEU A 171 18.55 -10.20 11.55
N SER A 172 18.17 -11.48 11.66
CA SER A 172 17.04 -12.04 10.91
C SER A 172 15.67 -11.61 11.45
N GLU A 173 15.48 -11.59 12.77
CA GLU A 173 14.18 -11.34 13.39
C GLU A 173 13.87 -9.86 13.67
N TRP A 174 14.88 -9.02 13.93
CA TRP A 174 14.69 -7.61 14.31
C TRP A 174 15.14 -6.62 13.23
N MET A 175 16.24 -6.87 12.53
CA MET A 175 16.84 -5.86 11.64
C MET A 175 16.42 -6.02 10.17
N LEU A 176 16.57 -7.24 9.63
CA LEU A 176 16.35 -7.53 8.22
C LEU A 176 14.95 -8.09 7.95
N HIS A 177 14.32 -8.71 8.96
CA HIS A 177 12.96 -9.27 8.87
C HIS A 177 12.73 -10.18 7.65
N GLU A 178 13.71 -11.02 7.29
CA GLU A 178 13.70 -11.82 6.06
C GLU A 178 12.41 -12.64 5.89
N ASN A 179 11.92 -13.26 6.96
CA ASN A 179 10.67 -14.02 6.92
C ASN A 179 9.45 -13.13 6.59
N SER A 180 9.37 -11.92 7.13
CA SER A 180 8.29 -10.97 6.83
C SER A 180 8.37 -10.47 5.39
N LEU A 181 9.58 -10.19 4.88
CA LEU A 181 9.80 -9.81 3.48
C LEU A 181 9.32 -10.90 2.54
N ALA A 182 9.74 -12.15 2.77
CA ALA A 182 9.38 -13.30 1.94
C ALA A 182 7.87 -13.56 1.98
N LEU A 183 7.26 -13.56 3.18
CA LEU A 183 5.82 -13.72 3.32
C LEU A 183 5.02 -12.60 2.65
N THR A 184 5.50 -11.35 2.74
CA THR A 184 4.85 -10.21 2.08
C THR A 184 4.86 -10.38 0.56
N LYS A 185 6.02 -10.72 -0.02
CA LYS A 185 6.16 -10.98 -1.45
C LYS A 185 5.22 -12.10 -1.90
N ASN A 186 5.29 -13.25 -1.22
CA ASN A 186 4.54 -14.45 -1.60
C ASN A 186 3.02 -14.27 -1.46
N ALA A 187 2.57 -13.59 -0.40
CA ALA A 187 1.14 -13.30 -0.20
C ALA A 187 0.57 -12.34 -1.24
N LEU A 188 1.40 -11.46 -1.82
CA LEU A 188 0.98 -10.56 -2.91
C LEU A 188 0.96 -11.27 -4.26
N THR A 189 1.96 -12.11 -4.55
CA THR A 189 2.06 -12.81 -5.85
C THR A 189 1.10 -14.00 -5.94
N GLU A 190 0.92 -14.74 -4.85
CA GLU A 190 0.13 -15.99 -4.80
C GLU A 190 -0.82 -16.00 -3.58
N PRO A 191 -1.83 -15.11 -3.55
CA PRO A 191 -2.71 -14.93 -2.39
C PRO A 191 -3.59 -16.15 -2.05
N THR A 192 -3.73 -17.11 -2.97
CA THR A 192 -4.47 -18.36 -2.76
C THR A 192 -3.65 -19.41 -2.01
N LEU A 193 -2.33 -19.33 -2.07
CA LEU A 193 -1.40 -20.28 -1.44
C LEU A 193 -0.81 -19.73 -0.15
N TYR A 194 -0.56 -18.43 -0.10
CA TYR A 194 0.07 -17.77 1.04
C TYR A 194 -0.89 -16.77 1.69
N SER A 195 -0.90 -16.75 3.02
CA SER A 195 -1.59 -15.74 3.80
C SER A 195 -0.61 -15.07 4.76
N LEU A 196 -0.77 -13.76 4.94
CA LEU A 196 0.01 -13.02 5.94
C LEU A 196 -0.24 -13.60 7.34
N ASP A 197 0.77 -13.58 8.19
CA ASP A 197 0.63 -13.89 9.61
C ASP A 197 -0.06 -12.73 10.37
N GLU A 198 -0.39 -12.94 11.66
CA GLU A 198 -1.06 -11.90 12.46
C GLU A 198 -0.28 -10.59 12.52
N LYS A 199 1.07 -10.64 12.52
CA LYS A 199 1.92 -9.46 12.60
C LYS A 199 1.86 -8.64 11.31
N ASN A 200 2.01 -9.29 10.17
CA ASN A 200 1.97 -8.62 8.86
C ASN A 200 0.53 -8.19 8.48
N ARG A 201 -0.52 -8.88 8.97
CA ARG A 201 -1.92 -8.45 8.76
C ARG A 201 -2.29 -7.15 9.47
N ARG A 202 -1.66 -6.83 10.61
CA ARG A 202 -1.92 -5.60 11.38
C ARG A 202 -1.55 -4.34 10.60
N ARG A 203 -0.48 -4.41 9.82
CA ARG A 203 0.08 -3.28 9.09
C ARG A 203 -0.88 -2.76 8.02
N PHE A 204 -0.98 -1.43 7.91
CA PHE A 204 -1.67 -0.78 6.80
C PHE A 204 -0.93 -1.03 5.47
N PRO A 205 -1.64 -1.29 4.37
CA PRO A 205 -1.01 -1.44 3.05
C PRO A 205 -0.31 -0.14 2.64
N ALA A 206 0.69 -0.24 1.77
CA ALA A 206 1.44 0.92 1.27
C ALA A 206 0.50 1.94 0.61
N SER A 207 0.66 3.22 0.96
CA SER A 207 -0.11 4.33 0.40
C SER A 207 0.78 5.57 0.22
N SER A 208 0.46 6.40 -0.77
CA SER A 208 1.15 7.69 -0.97
C SER A 208 0.90 8.68 0.16
N ALA A 209 -0.28 8.61 0.78
CA ALA A 209 -0.67 9.48 1.88
C ALA A 209 -1.60 8.78 2.88
N TYR A 210 -1.44 9.12 4.15
CA TYR A 210 -2.29 8.68 5.24
C TYR A 210 -2.93 9.87 5.96
N ASP A 211 -4.18 9.71 6.37
CA ASP A 211 -4.82 10.60 7.31
C ASP A 211 -4.86 9.93 8.68
N ILE A 212 -4.40 10.61 9.73
CA ILE A 212 -4.52 10.15 11.12
C ILE A 212 -5.69 10.88 11.76
N LEU A 213 -6.77 10.16 12.03
CA LEU A 213 -8.00 10.73 12.56
C LEU A 213 -8.10 10.46 14.06
N ILE A 214 -7.89 11.49 14.86
CA ILE A 214 -8.01 11.45 16.33
C ILE A 214 -9.41 11.88 16.73
N THR A 215 -10.16 10.97 17.36
CA THR A 215 -11.56 11.15 17.72
C THR A 215 -11.70 11.08 19.23
N VAL A 216 -12.20 12.14 19.86
CA VAL A 216 -12.60 12.09 21.27
C VAL A 216 -14.10 11.89 21.35
N VAL A 217 -14.51 10.86 22.09
CA VAL A 217 -15.91 10.49 22.27
C VAL A 217 -16.33 10.83 23.69
N ASN A 218 -17.29 11.75 23.80
CA ASN A 218 -18.01 12.03 25.03
C ASN A 218 -19.42 11.41 24.95
N PRO A 219 -19.64 10.23 25.56
CA PRO A 219 -20.92 9.54 25.46
C PRO A 219 -22.08 10.26 26.17
N ASP A 220 -21.80 11.07 27.20
CA ASP A 220 -22.82 11.72 28.02
C ASP A 220 -22.38 13.16 28.41
N PRO A 221 -22.56 14.15 27.52
CA PRO A 221 -22.12 15.53 27.76
C PRO A 221 -22.86 16.25 28.88
N GLU A 222 -23.99 15.72 29.35
CA GLU A 222 -24.74 16.31 30.47
C GLU A 222 -24.06 16.01 31.81
N LYS A 223 -23.49 14.81 31.95
CA LYS A 223 -22.81 14.35 33.17
C LYS A 223 -21.29 14.35 33.09
N LEU A 224 -20.73 14.42 31.89
CA LEU A 224 -19.29 14.31 31.66
C LEU A 224 -18.78 15.49 30.83
N LYS A 225 -17.82 16.23 31.39
CA LYS A 225 -16.99 17.21 30.69
C LYS A 225 -15.58 16.67 30.55
N ILE A 226 -15.06 16.68 29.33
CA ILE A 226 -13.67 16.30 29.05
C ILE A 226 -12.89 17.60 28.84
N ASP A 227 -11.87 17.83 29.65
CA ASP A 227 -10.95 18.95 29.48
C ASP A 227 -9.62 18.43 28.92
N TRP A 228 -9.41 18.66 27.62
CA TRP A 228 -8.21 18.19 26.94
C TRP A 228 -7.85 19.07 25.74
N ASN A 229 -6.60 19.54 25.72
CA ASN A 229 -6.02 20.23 24.58
C ASN A 229 -5.44 19.24 23.56
N LEU A 230 -6.28 18.79 22.62
CA LEU A 230 -5.84 17.91 21.54
C LEU A 230 -4.78 18.53 20.63
N ARG A 231 -4.80 19.85 20.45
CA ARG A 231 -3.85 20.53 19.56
C ARG A 231 -2.44 20.44 20.11
N GLU A 232 -2.28 20.81 21.38
CA GLU A 232 -0.99 20.72 22.09
C GLU A 232 -0.45 19.29 22.10
N MET A 233 -1.31 18.29 22.35
CA MET A 233 -0.90 16.89 22.29
C MET A 233 -0.39 16.48 20.89
N VAL A 234 -1.03 16.96 19.83
CA VAL A 234 -0.62 16.67 18.45
C VAL A 234 0.72 17.33 18.12
N GLU A 235 0.86 18.62 18.41
CA GLU A 235 2.06 19.41 18.11
C GLU A 235 3.28 18.92 18.92
N GLU A 236 3.09 18.52 20.19
CA GLU A 236 4.19 18.12 21.07
C GLU A 236 4.63 16.66 20.86
N TYR A 237 3.72 15.76 20.49
CA TYR A 237 4.01 14.31 20.48
C TYR A 237 3.75 13.61 19.15
N VAL A 238 2.65 13.93 18.46
CA VAL A 238 2.25 13.18 17.27
C VAL A 238 3.00 13.67 16.03
N GLU A 239 3.06 14.97 15.80
CA GLU A 239 3.77 15.55 14.65
C GLU A 239 5.26 15.20 14.63
N PRO A 240 6.02 15.31 15.74
CA PRO A 240 7.43 14.90 15.75
C PRO A 240 7.65 13.44 15.37
N PHE A 241 6.77 12.54 15.82
CA PHE A 241 6.83 11.13 15.43
C PHE A 241 6.54 10.95 13.92
N LEU A 242 5.57 11.68 13.37
CA LEU A 242 5.23 11.61 11.95
C LEU A 242 6.32 12.20 11.05
N ASP A 243 7.03 13.21 11.54
CA ASP A 243 8.16 13.81 10.84
C ASP A 243 9.31 12.79 10.69
N GLU A 244 9.57 11.96 11.71
CA GLU A 244 10.57 10.87 11.64
C GLU A 244 10.24 9.85 10.55
N VAL A 245 8.96 9.58 10.27
CA VAL A 245 8.50 8.62 9.25
C VAL A 245 8.04 9.27 7.94
N SER A 246 8.23 10.58 7.78
CA SER A 246 7.77 11.35 6.61
C SER A 246 8.33 10.86 5.27
N ILE A 247 9.49 10.19 5.28
CA ILE A 247 10.06 9.53 4.10
C ILE A 247 9.09 8.50 3.49
N LEU A 248 8.33 7.81 4.34
CA LEU A 248 7.44 6.72 3.91
C LEU A 248 6.28 7.25 3.08
N SER A 249 5.53 8.20 3.63
CA SER A 249 4.26 8.68 3.10
C SER A 249 3.95 10.08 3.62
N ASN A 250 3.06 10.79 2.94
CA ASN A 250 2.58 12.07 3.43
C ASN A 250 1.51 11.86 4.51
N PHE A 251 1.71 12.41 5.70
CA PHE A 251 0.77 12.30 6.80
C PHE A 251 -0.02 13.59 6.98
N SER A 252 -1.32 13.46 7.30
CA SER A 252 -2.16 14.59 7.73
C SER A 252 -2.86 14.20 9.01
N VAL A 253 -2.71 14.99 10.06
CA VAL A 253 -3.45 14.79 11.31
C VAL A 253 -4.77 15.54 11.23
N LYS A 254 -5.86 14.86 11.60
CA LYS A 254 -7.21 15.41 11.69
C LYS A 254 -7.76 15.07 13.07
N SER A 255 -8.55 15.98 13.64
CA SER A 255 -9.21 15.74 14.91
C SER A 255 -10.72 15.98 14.81
N GLN A 256 -11.47 15.24 15.61
CA GLN A 256 -12.92 15.41 15.73
C GLN A 256 -13.42 15.06 17.13
N TRP A 257 -14.56 15.65 17.49
CA TRP A 257 -15.27 15.37 18.74
C TRP A 257 -16.63 14.76 18.42
N LEU A 258 -16.96 13.65 19.07
CA LEU A 258 -18.25 13.00 18.97
C LEU A 258 -18.94 13.04 20.33
N TYR A 259 -20.21 13.40 20.32
CA TYR A 259 -21.04 13.48 21.52
C TYR A 259 -22.24 12.52 21.41
N LEU A 260 -22.80 12.13 22.56
CA LEU A 260 -24.02 11.31 22.64
C LEU A 260 -23.89 9.96 21.92
N LEU A 261 -22.73 9.32 22.10
CA LEU A 261 -22.43 8.03 21.49
C LEU A 261 -22.07 7.01 22.58
N PRO A 262 -23.05 6.39 23.24
CA PRO A 262 -22.79 5.32 24.21
C PRO A 262 -22.23 4.07 23.51
N LEU A 263 -21.56 3.21 24.27
CA LEU A 263 -21.14 1.89 23.77
C LEU A 263 -22.40 1.07 23.42
N ASP A 264 -22.44 0.54 22.20
CA ASP A 264 -23.52 -0.33 21.70
C ASP A 264 -23.44 -1.77 22.28
N VAL A 265 -22.67 -1.93 23.36
CA VAL A 265 -22.41 -3.19 24.05
C VAL A 265 -22.61 -2.94 25.52
N THR A 266 -23.42 -3.79 26.16
CA THR A 266 -23.61 -3.76 27.61
C THR A 266 -22.48 -4.53 28.30
N PRO A 267 -21.56 -3.87 29.02
CA PRO A 267 -20.48 -4.58 29.69
C PRO A 267 -21.02 -5.39 30.88
N LYS A 268 -20.37 -6.52 31.19
CA LYS A 268 -20.79 -7.40 32.28
C LYS A 268 -20.34 -6.81 33.62
N ARG A 269 -21.29 -6.55 34.53
CA ARG A 269 -20.98 -6.12 35.89
C ARG A 269 -20.39 -7.28 36.69
N VAL A 270 -19.23 -7.08 37.30
CA VAL A 270 -18.54 -8.05 38.14
C VAL A 270 -18.31 -7.42 39.52
N PRO A 271 -18.76 -8.08 40.62
CA PRO A 271 -18.48 -7.59 41.96
C PRO A 271 -16.99 -7.76 42.28
N ASP A 272 -16.40 -6.76 42.92
CA ASP A 272 -15.01 -6.79 43.35
C ASP A 272 -14.81 -6.12 44.71
N SER A 273 -13.59 -6.23 45.25
CA SER A 273 -13.18 -5.58 46.49
C SER A 273 -12.72 -4.13 46.29
N SER A 274 -12.99 -3.53 45.12
CA SER A 274 -12.63 -2.14 44.88
C SER A 274 -13.52 -1.22 45.72
N PRO A 275 -13.15 0.05 45.90
CA PRO A 275 -13.97 1.01 46.63
C PRO A 275 -15.41 1.12 46.08
N LEU A 276 -15.60 0.95 44.76
CA LEU A 276 -16.92 0.98 44.12
C LEU A 276 -17.72 -0.33 44.27
N GLY A 277 -17.09 -1.39 44.80
CA GLY A 277 -17.67 -2.73 44.99
C GLY A 277 -18.03 -3.46 43.69
N ARG A 278 -17.65 -2.89 42.55
CA ARG A 278 -17.90 -3.43 41.21
C ARG A 278 -16.88 -2.89 40.21
N HIS A 279 -16.69 -3.66 39.15
CA HIS A 279 -16.18 -3.18 37.87
C HIS A 279 -17.00 -3.75 36.71
N PHE A 280 -16.71 -3.27 35.52
CA PHE A 280 -17.33 -3.71 34.29
C PHE A 280 -16.32 -4.43 33.42
N ALA A 281 -16.71 -5.60 32.92
CA ALA A 281 -15.88 -6.46 32.10
C ALA A 281 -16.37 -6.45 30.65
N LEU A 282 -15.43 -6.19 29.74
CA LEU A 282 -15.62 -6.27 28.30
C LEU A 282 -14.75 -7.40 27.74
N SER A 283 -15.38 -8.40 27.11
CA SER A 283 -14.63 -9.50 26.49
C SER A 283 -13.94 -9.04 25.20
N GLU A 284 -12.74 -9.53 24.96
CA GLU A 284 -11.96 -9.31 23.74
C GLU A 284 -12.75 -9.65 22.45
N ASP A 285 -13.61 -10.67 22.51
CA ASP A 285 -14.42 -11.12 21.37
C ASP A 285 -15.48 -10.10 20.93
N VAL A 286 -15.83 -9.16 21.81
CA VAL A 286 -16.86 -8.15 21.57
C VAL A 286 -16.26 -6.81 21.14
N LEU A 287 -14.94 -6.62 21.27
CA LEU A 287 -14.24 -5.38 20.90
C LEU A 287 -14.47 -4.94 19.45
N PRO A 288 -14.48 -5.84 18.44
CA PRO A 288 -14.78 -5.43 17.06
C PRO A 288 -16.19 -4.83 16.91
N GLN A 289 -17.14 -5.21 17.76
CA GLN A 289 -18.51 -4.69 17.71
C GLN A 289 -18.58 -3.22 18.13
N LEU A 290 -17.64 -2.75 18.96
CA LEU A 290 -17.54 -1.34 19.35
C LEU A 290 -17.16 -0.42 18.18
N ILE A 291 -16.48 -0.96 17.16
CA ILE A 291 -16.02 -0.18 16.01
C ILE A 291 -17.19 0.20 15.10
N THR A 292 -18.14 -0.72 14.89
CA THR A 292 -19.26 -0.53 13.97
C THR A 292 -20.07 0.76 14.19
N PRO A 293 -20.53 1.10 15.42
CA PRO A 293 -21.27 2.34 15.65
C PRO A 293 -20.38 3.58 15.48
N LEU A 294 -19.10 3.48 15.86
CA LEU A 294 -18.13 4.56 15.66
C LEU A 294 -17.96 4.84 14.17
N GLU A 295 -17.67 3.81 13.36
CA GLU A 295 -17.39 3.93 11.93
C GLU A 295 -18.52 4.65 11.16
N LYS A 296 -19.79 4.41 11.52
CA LYS A 296 -20.94 5.12 10.93
C LYS A 296 -20.92 6.63 11.18
N LYS A 297 -20.20 7.10 12.18
CA LYS A 297 -20.12 8.50 12.62
C LYS A 297 -18.74 9.13 12.38
N LEU A 298 -17.71 8.34 12.06
CA LEU A 298 -16.39 8.87 11.75
C LEU A 298 -16.38 9.58 10.41
N ALA A 299 -15.71 10.73 10.33
CA ALA A 299 -15.48 11.45 9.07
C ALA A 299 -14.37 10.83 8.19
N SER A 300 -14.07 9.54 8.37
CA SER A 300 -12.99 8.84 7.65
C SER A 300 -13.24 8.76 6.13
N GLN A 301 -14.51 8.78 5.70
CA GLN A 301 -14.89 8.69 4.28
C GLN A 301 -14.77 10.00 3.50
N VAL A 302 -14.42 11.11 4.16
CA VAL A 302 -14.32 12.43 3.51
C VAL A 302 -13.06 12.55 2.63
N SER A 303 -12.10 11.65 2.81
CA SER A 303 -10.82 11.64 2.11
C SER A 303 -10.66 10.38 1.26
N LEU A 304 -10.01 10.53 0.10
CA LEU A 304 -9.57 9.39 -0.72
C LEU A 304 -8.29 8.72 -0.17
N ARG A 305 -7.70 9.28 0.89
CA ARG A 305 -6.47 8.77 1.53
C ARG A 305 -6.80 7.67 2.53
N SER A 306 -5.89 6.73 2.70
CA SER A 306 -6.01 5.70 3.73
C SER A 306 -6.04 6.34 5.12
N THR A 307 -7.09 6.09 5.90
CA THR A 307 -7.27 6.73 7.21
C THR A 307 -6.96 5.73 8.33
N ILE A 308 -6.11 6.15 9.28
CA ILE A 308 -5.83 5.44 10.53
C ILE A 308 -6.65 6.09 11.63
N ASN A 309 -7.58 5.33 12.22
CA ASN A 309 -8.52 5.87 13.21
C ASN A 309 -7.96 5.69 14.63
N PHE A 310 -8.02 6.73 15.44
CA PHE A 310 -7.74 6.63 16.85
C PHE A 310 -8.89 7.22 17.64
N VAL A 311 -9.51 6.38 18.46
CA VAL A 311 -10.69 6.77 19.23
C VAL A 311 -10.34 6.76 20.70
N ILE A 312 -10.43 7.92 21.33
CA ILE A 312 -10.42 8.04 22.79
C ILE A 312 -11.86 8.10 23.27
N TYR A 313 -12.30 7.07 23.98
CA TYR A 313 -13.61 7.00 24.59
C TYR A 313 -13.49 7.18 26.10
N VAL A 314 -14.17 8.18 26.64
CA VAL A 314 -14.17 8.44 28.09
C VAL A 314 -15.36 7.75 28.72
N VAL A 315 -15.10 6.87 29.69
CA VAL A 315 -16.13 6.02 30.31
C VAL A 315 -16.91 6.82 31.36
N PRO A 316 -18.25 6.88 31.29
CA PRO A 316 -19.06 7.50 32.34
C PRO A 316 -18.96 6.74 33.66
N CYS A 317 -19.10 7.44 34.80
CA CYS A 317 -19.07 6.83 36.13
C CYS A 317 -20.11 5.70 36.33
N ASP A 318 -21.24 5.74 35.61
CA ASP A 318 -22.26 4.68 35.65
C ASP A 318 -21.72 3.32 35.19
N ASN A 319 -20.75 3.33 34.27
CA ASN A 319 -20.13 2.18 33.62
C ASN A 319 -18.62 2.04 33.95
N ALA A 320 -18.09 2.84 34.87
CA ALA A 320 -16.69 2.81 35.27
C ALA A 320 -16.46 2.00 36.57
N PRO A 321 -15.26 1.43 36.77
CA PRO A 321 -14.21 1.26 35.77
C PRO A 321 -14.55 0.11 34.81
N LEU A 322 -14.20 0.29 33.54
CA LEU A 322 -14.36 -0.67 32.46
C LEU A 322 -13.01 -1.32 32.14
N TYR A 323 -12.95 -2.65 32.18
CA TYR A 323 -11.74 -3.44 31.95
C TYR A 323 -11.91 -4.43 30.80
N ILE A 324 -10.84 -4.61 30.03
CA ILE A 324 -10.80 -5.59 28.94
C ILE A 324 -10.32 -6.94 29.49
N TYR A 325 -11.09 -7.98 29.18
CA TYR A 325 -10.79 -9.37 29.52
C TYR A 325 -10.31 -10.09 28.28
N THR A 326 -9.16 -10.73 28.39
CA THR A 326 -8.63 -11.59 27.32
C THR A 326 -9.54 -12.79 27.11
N ARG A 327 -9.42 -13.45 25.96
CA ARG A 327 -10.13 -14.74 25.70
C ARG A 327 -9.91 -15.81 26.77
N SER A 328 -8.79 -15.77 27.48
CA SER A 328 -8.50 -16.70 28.57
C SER A 328 -9.17 -16.31 29.90
N GLY A 329 -9.99 -15.26 29.92
CA GLY A 329 -10.71 -14.77 31.09
C GLY A 329 -9.85 -13.96 32.07
N HIS A 330 -8.61 -13.63 31.69
CA HIS A 330 -7.73 -12.83 32.52
C HIS A 330 -7.93 -11.35 32.23
N ARG A 331 -7.90 -10.53 33.29
CA ARG A 331 -7.88 -9.08 33.14
C ARG A 331 -6.58 -8.66 32.45
N SER A 332 -6.70 -7.76 31.47
CA SER A 332 -5.55 -7.12 30.84
C SER A 332 -4.68 -6.43 31.89
N LYS A 333 -3.35 -6.63 31.85
CA LYS A 333 -2.42 -6.09 32.86
C LYS A 333 -2.05 -4.61 32.63
N ILE A 334 -2.92 -3.84 32.00
CA ILE A 334 -2.66 -2.44 31.67
C ILE A 334 -2.95 -1.56 32.91
N ASN A 335 -2.30 -0.40 32.98
CA ASN A 335 -2.46 0.60 34.03
C ASN A 335 -3.94 0.81 34.42
N ALA A 336 -4.20 1.02 35.72
CA ALA A 336 -5.55 0.94 36.29
C ALA A 336 -6.60 1.86 35.64
N ASN A 337 -6.21 2.95 34.98
CA ASN A 337 -7.12 4.00 34.50
C ASN A 337 -7.28 4.03 32.96
N VAL A 338 -6.47 3.29 32.19
CA VAL A 338 -6.53 3.30 30.73
C VAL A 338 -6.52 1.88 30.21
N GLU A 339 -7.51 1.54 29.40
CA GLU A 339 -7.58 0.27 28.68
C GLU A 339 -7.52 0.54 27.19
N ALA A 340 -6.86 -0.31 26.40
CA ALA A 340 -6.75 -0.06 24.97
C ALA A 340 -6.71 -1.36 24.17
N PHE A 341 -7.23 -1.30 22.96
CA PHE A 341 -7.13 -2.38 21.98
C PHE A 341 -6.88 -1.84 20.58
N LEU A 342 -6.29 -2.69 19.74
CA LEU A 342 -5.93 -2.38 18.37
C LEU A 342 -6.76 -3.22 17.40
N SER A 343 -7.28 -2.60 16.36
CA SER A 343 -7.94 -3.28 15.24
C SER A 343 -7.05 -3.22 13.99
N PRO A 344 -6.58 -4.37 13.46
CA PRO A 344 -5.77 -4.46 12.24
C PRO A 344 -6.36 -3.65 11.09
N ARG A 345 -5.53 -2.83 10.42
CA ARG A 345 -5.92 -2.00 9.26
C ARG A 345 -7.09 -1.02 9.48
N TRP A 346 -7.46 -0.78 10.73
CA TRP A 346 -8.47 0.20 11.08
C TRP A 346 -7.90 1.29 12.00
N GLY A 347 -7.23 0.90 13.09
CA GLY A 347 -6.89 1.87 14.11
C GLY A 347 -6.82 1.33 15.54
N GLY A 348 -6.75 2.25 16.50
CA GLY A 348 -6.73 1.97 17.94
C GLY A 348 -7.90 2.60 18.68
N VAL A 349 -8.38 1.93 19.74
CA VAL A 349 -9.37 2.47 20.67
C VAL A 349 -8.75 2.50 22.06
N ILE A 350 -8.86 3.64 22.72
CA ILE A 350 -8.40 3.89 24.09
C ILE A 350 -9.64 4.22 24.94
N LEU A 351 -9.86 3.45 25.99
CA LEU A 351 -10.92 3.62 26.98
C LEU A 351 -10.30 4.28 28.22
N ILE A 352 -10.76 5.47 28.57
CA ILE A 352 -10.28 6.21 29.74
C ILE A 352 -11.30 6.07 30.85
N ASN A 353 -10.87 5.46 31.96
CA ASN A 353 -11.67 5.35 33.17
C ASN A 353 -11.47 6.60 34.05
N PRO A 354 -12.56 7.22 34.56
CA PRO A 354 -12.46 8.25 35.58
C PRO A 354 -11.75 7.73 36.85
N PRO A 355 -11.04 8.61 37.58
CA PRO A 355 -10.55 8.28 38.91
C PRO A 355 -11.69 7.83 39.82
N VAL A 356 -11.43 6.79 40.63
CA VAL A 356 -12.44 6.15 41.49
C VAL A 356 -13.03 7.16 42.47
N GLU A 357 -12.20 8.02 43.04
CA GLU A 357 -12.58 9.05 44.00
C GLU A 357 -13.59 10.04 43.40
N THR A 358 -13.44 10.34 42.11
CA THR A 358 -14.35 11.24 41.38
C THR A 358 -15.72 10.59 41.24
N CYS A 359 -15.80 9.31 40.86
CA CYS A 359 -17.09 8.63 40.73
C CYS A 359 -17.80 8.33 42.06
N MET A 360 -17.08 8.34 43.18
CA MET A 360 -17.66 8.16 44.52
C MET A 360 -18.31 9.40 45.09
N THR A 361 -17.73 10.56 44.80
CA THR A 361 -18.13 11.85 45.37
C THR A 361 -19.31 12.48 44.64
N VAL A 362 -19.49 12.11 43.38
CA VAL A 362 -20.49 12.66 42.47
C VAL A 362 -21.88 12.09 42.76
N LYS A 363 -22.86 12.97 42.96
CA LYS A 363 -24.28 12.60 42.96
C LYS A 363 -24.76 12.37 41.51
N SER A 364 -25.83 11.59 41.34
CA SER A 364 -26.34 11.07 40.05
C SER A 364 -26.51 12.08 38.89
N ASP A 365 -26.47 13.40 39.16
CA ASP A 365 -26.72 14.49 38.20
C ASP A 365 -25.66 15.61 38.22
N GLU A 366 -24.51 15.43 38.89
CA GLU A 366 -23.44 16.44 38.88
C GLU A 366 -22.46 16.22 37.72
N LEU A 367 -22.03 17.33 37.10
CA LEU A 367 -21.08 17.32 35.99
C LEU A 367 -19.68 16.93 36.47
N VAL A 368 -19.18 15.81 35.97
CA VAL A 368 -17.83 15.31 36.22
C VAL A 368 -16.87 15.87 35.20
N THR A 369 -15.81 16.56 35.65
CA THR A 369 -14.73 16.97 34.75
C THR A 369 -13.59 15.95 34.79
N ILE A 370 -13.24 15.39 33.63
CA ILE A 370 -12.14 14.44 33.47
C ILE A 370 -11.02 15.11 32.67
N VAL A 371 -9.82 15.06 33.22
CA VAL A 371 -8.57 15.44 32.54
C VAL A 371 -7.82 14.15 32.23
N PRO A 372 -7.73 13.76 30.94
CA PRO A 372 -6.95 12.59 30.52
C PRO A 372 -5.48 12.68 30.92
N GLU A 373 -4.90 11.55 31.37
CA GLU A 373 -3.46 11.46 31.62
C GLU A 373 -2.70 11.39 30.27
N GLN A 374 -2.28 12.56 29.79
CA GLN A 374 -1.75 12.74 28.43
C GLN A 374 -0.58 11.79 28.11
N THR A 375 0.36 11.60 29.04
CA THR A 375 1.55 10.75 28.83
C THR A 375 1.18 9.28 28.56
N ILE A 376 0.22 8.72 29.31
CA ILE A 376 -0.22 7.32 29.13
C ILE A 376 -1.01 7.17 27.82
N VAL A 377 -1.90 8.12 27.53
CA VAL A 377 -2.74 8.08 26.33
C VAL A 377 -1.88 8.20 25.08
N VAL A 378 -0.96 9.17 25.05
CA VAL A 378 0.01 9.37 23.96
C VAL A 378 0.93 8.16 23.83
N GLY A 379 1.46 7.63 24.94
CA GLY A 379 2.34 6.46 24.91
C GLY A 379 1.68 5.23 24.28
N THR A 380 0.42 4.99 24.66
CA THR A 380 -0.41 3.92 24.10
C THR A 380 -0.72 4.15 22.62
N PHE A 381 -1.12 5.38 22.27
CA PHE A 381 -1.40 5.80 20.90
C PHE A 381 -0.18 5.60 19.98
N LEU A 382 1.00 6.10 20.38
CA LEU A 382 2.21 6.00 19.57
C LEU A 382 2.66 4.55 19.42
N THR A 383 2.51 3.71 20.45
CA THR A 383 2.80 2.27 20.37
C THR A 383 1.88 1.58 19.36
N GLN A 384 0.58 1.88 19.40
CA GLN A 384 -0.39 1.35 18.42
C GLN A 384 -0.09 1.85 17.00
N LEU A 385 0.28 3.13 16.85
CA LEU A 385 0.65 3.71 15.56
C LEU A 385 1.90 3.04 14.98
N LYS A 386 2.94 2.81 15.78
CA LYS A 386 4.13 2.03 15.37
C LYS A 386 3.74 0.66 14.81
N LEU A 387 2.89 -0.09 15.52
CA LEU A 387 2.41 -1.39 15.08
C LEU A 387 1.62 -1.33 13.76
N LEU A 388 0.76 -0.32 13.60
CA LEU A 388 -0.05 -0.13 12.39
C LEU A 388 0.77 0.32 11.17
N LEU A 389 1.84 1.09 11.38
CA LEU A 389 2.79 1.46 10.34
C LEU A 389 3.68 0.28 9.92
N GLY A 390 3.81 -0.73 10.78
CA GLY A 390 4.52 -1.97 10.50
C GLY A 390 5.81 -2.16 11.27
N ILE A 391 5.99 -1.44 12.39
CA ILE A 391 7.14 -1.54 13.28
C ILE A 391 6.74 -2.46 14.44
N PRO A 392 7.13 -3.74 14.42
CA PRO A 392 6.72 -4.69 15.46
C PRO A 392 7.52 -4.44 16.75
N GLU A 393 6.91 -4.77 17.89
CA GLU A 393 7.67 -4.85 19.13
C GLU A 393 8.72 -5.98 19.03
N PRO A 394 9.98 -5.71 19.42
CA PRO A 394 11.05 -6.70 19.39
C PRO A 394 10.71 -7.83 20.38
N LYS A 395 10.79 -9.07 19.91
CA LYS A 395 10.57 -10.24 20.78
C LYS A 395 11.63 -10.26 21.87
N PHE A 396 11.26 -10.60 23.11
CA PHE A 396 12.24 -10.76 24.17
C PHE A 396 13.27 -11.86 23.83
N LEU A 397 14.55 -11.52 23.89
CA LEU A 397 15.68 -12.44 23.72
C LEU A 397 16.56 -12.38 24.98
N ASN A 398 16.89 -13.55 25.53
CA ASN A 398 17.71 -13.64 26.73
C ASN A 398 19.09 -13.01 26.50
N GLY A 399 19.51 -12.09 27.38
CA GLY A 399 20.82 -11.45 27.31
C GLY A 399 20.95 -10.39 26.20
N VAL A 400 19.85 -9.98 25.58
CA VAL A 400 19.82 -8.89 24.59
C VAL A 400 19.05 -7.70 25.17
N THR A 401 19.64 -6.51 25.08
CA THR A 401 19.00 -5.26 25.49
C THR A 401 19.00 -4.25 24.37
N ILE A 402 17.96 -3.42 24.32
CA ILE A 402 17.85 -2.30 23.39
C ILE A 402 18.02 -1.02 24.19
N VAL A 403 18.74 -0.06 23.63
CA VAL A 403 18.89 1.27 24.23
C VAL A 403 17.51 1.95 24.27
N PRO A 404 17.00 2.35 25.44
CA PRO A 404 15.72 3.04 25.51
C PRO A 404 15.88 4.46 24.97
N LEU A 405 15.03 4.83 24.01
CA LEU A 405 14.94 6.20 23.50
C LEU A 405 13.88 7.00 24.27
N PRO A 406 14.17 8.25 24.67
CA PRO A 406 13.17 9.12 25.30
C PRO A 406 12.11 9.52 24.27
N GLY A 407 10.86 9.68 24.73
CA GLY A 407 9.78 10.22 23.90
C GLY A 407 9.27 9.29 22.79
N LEU A 408 9.50 7.97 22.88
CA LEU A 408 9.02 6.98 21.90
C LEU A 408 9.54 7.21 20.47
N LYS A 409 10.69 7.86 20.32
CA LYS A 409 11.40 7.98 19.04
C LYS A 409 11.67 6.62 18.39
N LEU A 410 11.86 6.63 17.08
CA LEU A 410 12.23 5.44 16.33
C LEU A 410 13.74 5.25 16.29
N HIS A 411 14.17 4.00 16.34
CA HIS A 411 15.55 3.65 16.07
C HIS A 411 15.78 3.68 14.56
N ASN A 412 16.96 4.10 14.13
CA ASN A 412 17.26 4.20 12.71
C ASN A 412 17.22 2.84 11.99
N TRP A 413 17.50 1.75 12.70
CA TRP A 413 17.37 0.40 12.17
C TRP A 413 15.90 -0.06 12.03
N GLU A 414 14.97 0.45 12.85
CA GLU A 414 13.52 0.20 12.71
C GLU A 414 12.98 0.89 11.44
N VAL A 415 13.48 2.10 11.15
CA VAL A 415 13.17 2.81 9.91
C VAL A 415 13.70 2.03 8.71
N ASP A 416 14.96 1.58 8.73
CA ASP A 416 15.53 0.78 7.65
C ASP A 416 14.76 -0.54 7.42
N ALA A 417 14.38 -1.23 8.48
CA ALA A 417 13.51 -2.40 8.43
C ALA A 417 12.20 -2.08 7.69
N LEU A 418 11.55 -0.98 8.05
CA LEU A 418 10.31 -0.55 7.43
C LEU A 418 10.48 -0.18 5.94
N LEU A 419 11.58 0.50 5.58
CA LEU A 419 11.92 0.80 4.19
C LEU A 419 12.04 -0.48 3.35
N ARG A 420 12.70 -1.53 3.86
CA ARG A 420 12.81 -2.82 3.15
C ARG A 420 11.45 -3.42 2.87
N VAL A 421 10.58 -3.53 3.89
CA VAL A 421 9.28 -4.17 3.66
C VAL A 421 8.38 -3.34 2.76
N ARG A 422 8.41 -2.00 2.87
CA ARG A 422 7.66 -1.12 1.96
C ARG A 422 8.17 -1.20 0.53
N THR A 423 9.47 -1.28 0.33
CA THR A 423 10.07 -1.46 -1.01
C THR A 423 9.57 -2.73 -1.68
N ILE A 424 9.58 -3.87 -0.96
CA ILE A 424 9.08 -5.14 -1.48
C ILE A 424 7.58 -5.05 -1.80
N GLU A 425 6.78 -4.49 -0.90
CA GLU A 425 5.34 -4.31 -1.08
C GLU A 425 5.02 -3.41 -2.30
N GLN A 426 5.73 -2.29 -2.45
CA GLN A 426 5.55 -1.30 -3.51
C GLN A 426 6.00 -1.84 -4.88
N LEU A 427 7.19 -2.43 -4.98
CA LEU A 427 7.68 -3.00 -6.23
C LEU A 427 6.83 -4.18 -6.68
N THR A 428 6.45 -5.07 -5.75
CA THR A 428 5.58 -6.22 -6.08
C THR A 428 4.22 -5.73 -6.58
N SER A 429 3.61 -4.76 -5.88
CA SER A 429 2.34 -4.16 -6.29
C SER A 429 2.43 -3.43 -7.64
N ALA A 430 3.50 -2.67 -7.87
CA ALA A 430 3.73 -1.97 -9.14
C ALA A 430 3.87 -2.95 -10.32
N LYS A 431 4.66 -4.02 -10.15
CA LYS A 431 4.80 -5.08 -11.16
C LYS A 431 3.46 -5.72 -11.51
N LEU A 432 2.70 -6.15 -10.50
CA LEU A 432 1.38 -6.78 -10.68
C LEU A 432 0.39 -5.82 -11.35
N THR A 433 0.42 -4.54 -10.98
CA THR A 433 -0.43 -3.50 -11.57
C THR A 433 -0.10 -3.28 -13.05
N LEU A 434 1.19 -3.17 -13.41
CA LEU A 434 1.62 -3.03 -14.80
C LEU A 434 1.28 -4.26 -15.65
N GLN A 435 1.44 -5.47 -15.09
CA GLN A 435 1.06 -6.71 -15.75
C GLN A 435 -0.45 -6.82 -15.97
N SER A 436 -1.25 -6.51 -14.95
CA SER A 436 -2.71 -6.47 -15.04
C SER A 436 -3.17 -5.45 -16.08
N LEU A 437 -2.58 -4.26 -16.07
CA LEU A 437 -2.87 -3.21 -17.04
C LEU A 437 -2.52 -3.64 -18.47
N ALA A 438 -1.32 -4.20 -18.67
CA ALA A 438 -0.89 -4.68 -19.99
C ALA A 438 -1.84 -5.76 -20.53
N ARG A 439 -2.24 -6.72 -19.69
CA ARG A 439 -3.19 -7.78 -20.06
C ARG A 439 -4.55 -7.20 -20.43
N LEU A 440 -5.08 -6.28 -19.62
CA LEU A 440 -6.37 -5.62 -19.88
C LEU A 440 -6.36 -4.86 -21.21
N LEU A 441 -5.27 -4.15 -21.51
CA LEU A 441 -5.13 -3.39 -22.75
C LEU A 441 -4.93 -4.30 -23.98
N GLN A 442 -4.34 -5.48 -23.82
CA GLN A 442 -4.26 -6.48 -24.90
C GLN A 442 -5.61 -7.14 -25.17
N GLU A 443 -6.35 -7.53 -24.12
CA GLU A 443 -7.65 -8.20 -24.23
C GLU A 443 -8.73 -7.25 -24.80
N ILE A 444 -8.69 -5.96 -24.45
CA ILE A 444 -9.69 -4.98 -24.86
C ILE A 444 -9.09 -3.98 -25.85
N GLY A 445 -9.14 -4.33 -27.14
CA GLY A 445 -8.58 -3.54 -28.24
C GLY A 445 -9.16 -2.13 -28.45
N ASN A 446 -10.35 -1.86 -27.88
CA ASN A 446 -11.07 -0.59 -28.07
C ASN A 446 -10.75 0.48 -27.01
N ILE A 447 -9.82 0.21 -26.09
CA ILE A 447 -9.41 1.20 -25.07
C ILE A 447 -8.47 2.23 -25.70
N VAL A 448 -8.79 3.51 -25.47
CA VAL A 448 -7.91 4.65 -25.81
C VAL A 448 -6.71 4.63 -24.90
N ILE A 449 -5.52 4.68 -25.51
CA ILE A 449 -4.27 4.82 -24.77
C ILE A 449 -3.69 6.17 -25.16
N THR A 450 -3.81 7.14 -24.26
CA THR A 450 -3.27 8.50 -24.44
C THR A 450 -1.76 8.53 -24.24
N ASP A 451 -1.09 9.58 -24.72
CA ASP A 451 0.34 9.80 -24.47
C ASP A 451 0.66 9.93 -22.99
N ILE A 452 -0.26 10.49 -22.19
CA ILE A 452 -0.10 10.65 -20.74
C ILE A 452 -0.03 9.27 -20.07
N VAL A 453 -0.99 8.39 -20.34
CA VAL A 453 -1.02 7.05 -19.77
C VAL A 453 0.15 6.22 -20.29
N GLY A 454 0.42 6.28 -21.59
CA GLY A 454 1.55 5.59 -22.20
C GLY A 454 2.90 6.01 -21.61
N ASN A 455 3.09 7.31 -21.33
CA ASN A 455 4.29 7.81 -20.68
C ASN A 455 4.37 7.35 -19.22
N ARG A 456 3.27 7.40 -18.46
CA ARG A 456 3.24 6.89 -17.07
C ARG A 456 3.63 5.41 -17.00
N ILE A 457 3.13 4.57 -17.90
CA ILE A 457 3.49 3.15 -17.96
C ILE A 457 4.99 2.98 -18.23
N LYS A 458 5.55 3.72 -19.20
CA LYS A 458 6.99 3.69 -19.51
C LYS A 458 7.85 4.17 -18.34
N THR A 459 7.44 5.25 -17.69
CA THR A 459 8.12 5.79 -16.50
C THR A 459 8.07 4.80 -15.35
N ALA A 460 6.90 4.24 -15.03
CA ALA A 460 6.75 3.26 -13.96
C ALA A 460 7.63 2.02 -14.20
N LEU A 461 7.66 1.50 -15.43
CA LEU A 461 8.54 0.39 -15.81
C LEU A 461 10.02 0.73 -15.56
N SER A 462 10.49 1.89 -16.04
CA SER A 462 11.86 2.34 -15.83
C SER A 462 12.21 2.54 -14.35
N LEU A 463 11.27 3.05 -13.54
CA LEU A 463 11.46 3.26 -12.11
C LEU A 463 11.57 1.92 -11.35
N VAL A 464 10.77 0.91 -11.71
CA VAL A 464 10.88 -0.45 -11.14
C VAL A 464 12.28 -1.03 -11.41
N GLU A 465 12.76 -0.95 -12.64
CA GLU A 465 14.08 -1.47 -13.03
C GLU A 465 15.22 -0.74 -12.30
N LYS A 466 15.18 0.60 -12.28
CA LYS A 466 16.18 1.41 -11.57
C LYS A 466 16.17 1.17 -10.07
N SER A 467 14.98 1.04 -9.46
CA SER A 467 14.84 0.71 -8.04
C SER A 467 15.50 -0.64 -7.74
N ALA A 468 15.18 -1.68 -8.51
CA ALA A 468 15.80 -3.00 -8.36
C ALA A 468 17.34 -2.92 -8.50
N GLN A 469 17.84 -2.15 -9.47
CA GLN A 469 19.28 -1.94 -9.64
C GLN A 469 19.93 -1.29 -8.41
N GLN A 470 19.34 -0.21 -7.86
CA GLN A 470 19.87 0.47 -6.68
C GLN A 470 19.87 -0.43 -5.44
N LEU A 471 18.82 -1.25 -5.26
CA LEU A 471 18.73 -2.21 -4.16
C LEU A 471 19.82 -3.28 -4.24
N THR A 472 20.17 -3.75 -5.45
CA THR A 472 21.30 -4.69 -5.63
C THR A 472 22.66 -4.03 -5.42
N GLN A 473 22.77 -2.71 -5.57
CA GLN A 473 23.99 -1.95 -5.27
C GLN A 473 24.16 -1.69 -3.76
N GLY A 474 23.08 -1.82 -2.99
CA GLY A 474 23.04 -1.59 -1.56
C GLY A 474 22.58 -0.19 -1.15
N ASP A 475 22.04 0.61 -2.09
CA ASP A 475 21.41 1.89 -1.78
C ASP A 475 19.92 1.69 -1.47
N LEU A 476 19.62 1.46 -0.19
CA LEU A 476 18.26 1.23 0.28
C LEU A 476 17.39 2.48 0.18
N ALA A 477 17.95 3.66 0.46
CA ALA A 477 17.19 4.91 0.50
C ALA A 477 16.71 5.29 -0.91
N THR A 478 17.62 5.32 -1.88
CA THR A 478 17.26 5.62 -3.28
C THR A 478 16.40 4.51 -3.88
N GLY A 479 16.73 3.25 -3.59
CA GLY A 479 15.92 2.09 -4.00
C GLY A 479 14.47 2.21 -3.52
N PHE A 480 14.25 2.58 -2.26
CA PHE A 480 12.93 2.83 -1.69
C PHE A 480 12.22 4.00 -2.38
N LEU A 481 12.87 5.16 -2.53
CA LEU A 481 12.25 6.35 -3.15
C LEU A 481 11.78 6.07 -4.59
N LEU A 482 12.61 5.38 -5.38
CA LEU A 482 12.24 4.94 -6.73
C LEU A 482 11.10 3.93 -6.72
N SER A 483 11.05 3.01 -5.74
CA SER A 483 9.95 2.05 -5.61
C SER A 483 8.63 2.73 -5.27
N LYS A 484 8.67 3.75 -4.41
CA LYS A 484 7.51 4.57 -4.03
C LYS A 484 6.98 5.33 -5.25
N GLU A 485 7.86 5.97 -6.02
CA GLU A 485 7.47 6.68 -7.24
C GLU A 485 6.92 5.72 -8.31
N ALA A 486 7.53 4.54 -8.47
CA ALA A 486 7.05 3.50 -9.39
C ALA A 486 5.63 3.04 -9.04
N PHE A 487 5.39 2.76 -7.76
CA PHE A 487 4.10 2.36 -7.24
C PHE A 487 3.03 3.43 -7.51
N ILE A 488 3.29 4.68 -7.12
CA ILE A 488 2.36 5.80 -7.34
C ILE A 488 2.09 5.99 -8.84
N THR A 489 3.12 5.93 -9.68
CA THR A 489 2.99 6.15 -11.12
C THR A 489 2.21 5.01 -11.79
N ALA A 490 2.42 3.76 -11.37
CA ALA A 490 1.69 2.60 -11.88
C ALA A 490 0.21 2.64 -11.48
N GLU A 491 -0.11 2.94 -10.22
CA GLU A 491 -1.50 3.11 -9.77
C GLU A 491 -2.19 4.27 -10.47
N ALA A 492 -1.49 5.38 -10.66
CA ALA A 492 -2.02 6.55 -11.34
C ALA A 492 -2.15 6.37 -12.87
N ALA A 493 -1.49 5.37 -13.46
CA ALA A 493 -1.73 4.94 -14.84
C ALA A 493 -2.97 4.03 -14.91
N PHE A 494 -3.09 3.08 -13.99
CA PHE A 494 -4.20 2.13 -13.93
C PHE A 494 -5.55 2.80 -13.63
N SER A 495 -5.55 3.79 -12.73
CA SER A 495 -6.74 4.54 -12.31
C SER A 495 -7.10 5.72 -13.22
N ASP A 496 -6.39 5.90 -14.34
CA ASP A 496 -6.65 7.02 -15.25
C ASP A 496 -8.05 6.90 -15.89
N PRO A 497 -8.92 7.92 -15.77
CA PRO A 497 -10.31 7.84 -16.25
C PRO A 497 -10.41 7.64 -17.77
N THR A 498 -9.38 8.02 -18.54
CA THR A 498 -9.38 7.87 -20.00
C THR A 498 -9.39 6.42 -20.46
N LEU A 499 -8.86 5.50 -19.64
CA LEU A 499 -8.84 4.06 -19.93
C LEU A 499 -10.25 3.44 -19.96
N PHE A 500 -11.19 4.03 -19.20
CA PHE A 500 -12.55 3.52 -19.07
C PHE A 500 -13.58 4.28 -19.90
N ALA A 501 -13.21 5.45 -20.43
CA ALA A 501 -14.13 6.35 -21.12
C ALA A 501 -14.78 5.73 -22.38
N LEU A 502 -14.05 4.95 -23.17
CA LEU A 502 -14.58 4.32 -24.40
C LEU A 502 -15.11 2.90 -24.23
N LEU A 503 -15.04 2.30 -23.03
CA LEU A 503 -15.79 1.06 -22.76
C LEU A 503 -17.29 1.27 -22.98
N TYR A 504 -17.77 2.51 -22.87
CA TYR A 504 -19.15 2.91 -23.07
C TYR A 504 -19.56 3.11 -24.55
N PHE A 505 -18.65 2.97 -25.52
CA PHE A 505 -18.99 2.99 -26.95
C PHE A 505 -18.51 1.70 -27.65
N PRO A 506 -19.23 0.57 -27.47
CA PRO A 506 -18.88 -0.72 -28.06
C PRO A 506 -18.76 -0.65 -29.58
N ALA A 507 -17.93 -1.53 -30.15
CA ALA A 507 -17.79 -1.67 -31.60
C ALA A 507 -19.15 -1.93 -32.30
N ASP A 508 -20.09 -2.58 -31.62
CA ASP A 508 -21.44 -2.83 -32.14
C ASP A 508 -22.22 -1.54 -32.39
N GLN A 509 -22.07 -0.54 -31.53
CA GLN A 509 -22.69 0.78 -31.74
C GLN A 509 -22.03 1.54 -32.88
N LYS A 510 -20.70 1.40 -33.04
CA LYS A 510 -19.97 1.88 -34.21
C LYS A 510 -20.54 1.25 -35.50
N TYR A 511 -20.70 -0.07 -35.56
CA TYR A 511 -21.28 -0.73 -36.73
C TYR A 511 -22.75 -0.37 -36.95
N ALA A 512 -23.55 -0.20 -35.90
CA ALA A 512 -24.94 0.22 -36.01
C ALA A 512 -25.08 1.62 -36.66
N VAL A 513 -24.17 2.54 -36.36
CA VAL A 513 -24.15 3.89 -36.98
C VAL A 513 -23.63 3.85 -38.42
N TYR A 514 -22.57 3.08 -38.68
CA TYR A 514 -21.90 3.10 -39.99
C TYR A 514 -22.54 2.17 -41.03
N THR A 515 -23.17 1.05 -40.63
CA THR A 515 -23.76 0.08 -41.57
C THR A 515 -24.85 0.70 -42.47
N PRO A 516 -25.80 1.52 -41.97
CA PRO A 516 -26.79 2.17 -42.83
C PRO A 516 -26.19 3.14 -43.85
N LEU A 517 -25.03 3.74 -43.56
CA LEU A 517 -24.35 4.68 -44.45
C LEU A 517 -23.51 3.95 -45.53
N PHE A 518 -22.77 2.92 -45.14
CA PHE A 518 -21.83 2.23 -46.04
C PHE A 518 -22.44 1.05 -46.79
N LEU A 519 -23.46 0.37 -46.25
CA LEU A 519 -24.06 -0.78 -46.93
C LEU A 519 -24.71 -0.42 -48.28
N PRO A 520 -25.49 0.68 -48.40
CA PRO A 520 -26.08 1.08 -49.68
C PRO A 520 -25.03 1.50 -50.72
N THR A 521 -23.86 1.99 -50.28
CA THR A 521 -22.77 2.40 -51.17
C THR A 521 -21.84 1.23 -51.53
N MET A 522 -21.63 0.26 -50.64
CA MET A 522 -20.81 -0.93 -50.89
C MET A 522 -21.49 -1.94 -51.83
N VAL A 523 -22.81 -2.13 -51.75
CA VAL A 523 -23.53 -3.11 -52.59
C VAL A 523 -23.35 -2.83 -54.10
N PRO A 524 -23.56 -1.60 -54.61
CA PRO A 524 -23.29 -1.26 -56.01
C PRO A 524 -21.82 -1.47 -56.41
N VAL A 525 -20.86 -1.19 -55.52
CA VAL A 525 -19.43 -1.39 -55.79
C VAL A 525 -19.13 -2.87 -55.99
N LEU A 526 -19.62 -3.74 -55.11
CA LEU A 526 -19.43 -5.19 -55.23
C LEU A 526 -20.07 -5.75 -56.50
N LEU A 527 -21.26 -5.25 -56.87
CA LEU A 527 -21.91 -5.62 -58.13
C LEU A 527 -21.12 -5.10 -59.35
N SER A 528 -20.54 -3.91 -59.25
CA SER A 528 -19.69 -3.33 -60.31
C SER A 528 -18.40 -4.14 -60.49
N LEU A 529 -17.76 -4.60 -59.41
CA LEU A 529 -16.60 -5.48 -59.45
C LEU A 529 -16.93 -6.82 -60.13
N LYS A 530 -18.10 -7.40 -59.83
CA LYS A 530 -18.60 -8.61 -60.52
C LYS A 530 -18.81 -8.36 -62.02
N SER A 531 -19.23 -7.16 -62.41
CA SER A 531 -19.39 -6.80 -63.82
C SER A 531 -18.05 -6.59 -64.54
N ILE A 532 -17.07 -5.96 -63.88
CA ILE A 532 -15.70 -5.81 -64.36
C ILE A 532 -15.06 -7.20 -64.55
N TYR A 533 -15.21 -8.08 -63.56
CA TYR A 533 -14.70 -9.45 -63.63
C TYR A 533 -15.32 -10.22 -64.81
N ARG A 534 -16.63 -10.16 -65.00
CA ARG A 534 -17.28 -10.80 -66.17
C ARG A 534 -16.81 -10.20 -67.50
N TYR A 535 -16.63 -8.88 -67.57
CA TYR A 535 -16.18 -8.22 -68.80
C TYR A 535 -14.76 -8.63 -69.20
N TYR A 536 -13.84 -8.81 -68.24
CA TYR A 536 -12.46 -9.20 -68.51
C TYR A 536 -12.20 -10.71 -68.58
N PHE A 537 -12.92 -11.53 -67.79
CA PHE A 537 -12.64 -12.97 -67.66
C PHE A 537 -13.66 -13.89 -68.35
N VAL A 538 -14.90 -13.46 -68.59
CA VAL A 538 -15.95 -14.32 -69.19
C VAL A 538 -16.17 -14.04 -70.68
N ARG A 539 -15.69 -12.89 -71.19
CA ARG A 539 -15.82 -12.50 -72.60
C ARG A 539 -14.60 -12.87 -73.45
N LYS A 540 -13.93 -13.97 -73.09
CA LYS A 540 -12.84 -14.57 -73.86
C LYS A 540 -13.29 -15.87 -74.50
#